data_AF-A0A940F9F3-F1
#
_entry.id   AF-A0A940F9F3-F1
#
_cell.length_a   1.000
_cell.length_b   1.000
_cell.length_c   1.000
_cell.angle_alpha   90.00
_cell.angle_beta   90.00
_cell.angle_gamma   90.00
#
_symmetry.space_group_name_H-M   'P 1'
#
loop_
_entity.id
_entity.type
_entity.pdbx_description
1 polymer ?
#
loop_
_entity_poly.entity_id
_entity_poly.type
_entity_poly.pdbx_seq_one_letter_code
_entity_poly.pdbx_strand_id
1 'polypeptide(L)'
;MRKRNWSRALLALGVTLLAACQVVEPTRPDTQSVVRALDTVVRGQGFFPERMTAATGTDVTSYATVTLLEPDTNRAIASGLTNAQGTFTLAPGGTFSPALNSYYYLQVTKRIGGAVTGDNQLSLLTVLKWTSTGWASITNAVGGAGSIVLNPTTTAVALIDREDAATAYADVIGKVSGASFDVAAAFTTHTVPELTTRVAAIIAQLQQNVDPLGDRLPASGIMAPDDAGDVTMHHDYQMTKGGVTSTFVWIPVFNAYQLIDPTTSGYPASPVGVWVKTKPTTGTEDVHWARETFGGFYVAKYEASRADAVQGAAGTGAGATVGSATTLKVQVRCVPWGSVTWDAAAAACLAYDAHAHLMRDEEWTALAVWSMINGLTVYGNNNAGKDQNDAAVTFIVDPNQAGRALTGTGTKAGWTGATNFTTHTGTTAGVYDLNGNLWEWNETIGAVQTSGNFAVNGVDTGLKTAMGYITALSTDSRLRRYGLPGTTGAITAAFGGDYYWLATAASIKMYRGGSWYQGGDAGVWCTDIDDARTVTKAHLGFRPVLSFR
;
A
#
# COMPACT_ATOMS: atom_id res chain seq x y z
N MET A 1 35.53 54.96 -47.52
CA MET A 1 34.37 54.05 -47.30
C MET A 1 34.58 52.77 -48.10
N ARG A 2 34.31 51.63 -47.47
CA ARG A 2 34.12 50.26 -48.00
C ARG A 2 35.24 49.59 -48.84
N LYS A 3 36.08 48.90 -48.06
CA LYS A 3 36.89 47.67 -48.21
C LYS A 3 37.37 47.21 -49.61
N ARG A 4 38.71 47.23 -49.68
CA ARG A 4 39.67 46.64 -50.62
C ARG A 4 39.54 45.10 -50.76
N ASN A 5 39.74 44.45 -51.90
CA ASN A 5 40.81 44.45 -52.91
C ASN A 5 42.00 43.51 -52.62
N TRP A 6 42.19 42.58 -53.57
CA TRP A 6 43.44 42.00 -54.12
C TRP A 6 43.85 40.57 -53.73
N SER A 7 43.77 39.71 -54.76
CA SER A 7 44.90 39.05 -55.44
C SER A 7 45.99 38.38 -54.61
N ARG A 8 46.32 37.14 -55.03
CA ARG A 8 47.64 36.49 -54.84
C ARG A 8 47.87 36.06 -53.38
N ALA A 9 48.45 34.91 -53.10
CA ALA A 9 49.60 34.32 -53.75
C ALA A 9 49.58 32.81 -53.43
N LEU A 10 49.82 31.95 -54.43
CA LEU A 10 51.11 31.29 -54.65
C LEU A 10 51.49 30.26 -53.58
N LEU A 11 52.08 29.17 -54.10
CA LEU A 11 52.98 28.22 -53.43
C LEU A 11 52.31 27.24 -52.45
N ALA A 12 52.50 25.93 -52.53
CA ALA A 12 53.41 25.16 -53.37
C ALA A 12 52.96 23.69 -53.51
N LEU A 13 53.29 23.11 -54.66
CA LEU A 13 53.61 21.70 -54.84
C LEU A 13 54.74 21.28 -53.86
N GLY A 14 54.73 20.02 -53.39
CA GLY A 14 55.88 19.39 -52.71
C GLY A 14 55.50 18.09 -52.00
N VAL A 15 55.44 16.95 -52.69
CA VAL A 15 56.48 15.89 -52.64
C VAL A 15 56.52 15.09 -51.33
N THR A 16 56.10 13.83 -51.48
CA THR A 16 56.39 12.60 -50.72
C THR A 16 57.75 12.52 -50.01
N LEU A 17 57.77 12.16 -48.71
CA LEU A 17 58.46 10.98 -48.12
C LEU A 17 58.35 10.93 -46.56
N LEU A 18 58.03 9.74 -46.03
CA LEU A 18 58.39 9.13 -44.73
C LEU A 18 57.96 9.71 -43.35
N ALA A 19 57.40 8.77 -42.54
CA ALA A 19 57.48 8.60 -41.06
C ALA A 19 56.74 9.62 -40.17
N ALA A 20 55.92 9.27 -39.16
CA ALA A 20 55.59 8.01 -38.48
C ALA A 20 54.30 8.19 -37.64
N CYS A 21 53.67 7.07 -37.22
CA CYS A 21 52.79 6.94 -36.03
C CYS A 21 51.39 7.63 -36.10
N GLN A 22 50.23 7.04 -35.83
CA GLN A 22 49.80 5.73 -35.32
C GLN A 22 48.33 5.48 -35.71
N VAL A 23 47.92 4.21 -35.56
CA VAL A 23 46.56 3.66 -35.40
C VAL A 23 45.76 3.46 -36.69
N VAL A 24 45.86 2.22 -37.17
CA VAL A 24 45.13 1.65 -38.31
C VAL A 24 43.74 1.18 -37.83
N GLU A 25 42.72 1.49 -38.62
CA GLU A 25 41.33 1.04 -38.46
C GLU A 25 41.19 -0.49 -38.61
N PRO A 26 40.20 -1.13 -37.95
CA PRO A 26 40.13 -2.58 -37.88
C PRO A 26 39.40 -3.19 -39.09
N THR A 27 40.09 -4.03 -39.86
CA THR A 27 39.45 -5.11 -40.63
C THR A 27 40.01 -6.47 -40.19
N ARG A 28 39.14 -7.19 -39.49
CA ARG A 28 39.03 -8.64 -39.21
C ARG A 28 40.31 -9.52 -39.21
N PRO A 29 40.64 -10.15 -38.07
CA PRO A 29 41.41 -11.39 -38.04
C PRO A 29 40.52 -12.64 -38.02
N ASP A 30 41.11 -13.67 -38.59
CA ASP A 30 40.67 -15.04 -38.74
C ASP A 30 40.58 -15.83 -37.42
N THR A 31 39.86 -16.94 -37.56
CA THR A 31 39.53 -18.03 -36.65
C THR A 31 40.71 -18.73 -35.96
N GLN A 32 40.71 -18.80 -34.62
CA GLN A 32 40.47 -20.01 -33.82
C GLN A 32 40.59 -19.75 -32.30
N SER A 33 39.65 -20.36 -31.56
CA SER A 33 39.65 -20.69 -30.12
C SER A 33 39.80 -19.56 -29.08
N VAL A 34 38.68 -18.93 -28.71
CA VAL A 34 38.03 -19.17 -27.42
C VAL A 34 36.52 -18.97 -27.64
N VAL A 35 35.77 -20.03 -27.96
CA VAL A 35 34.36 -20.04 -27.58
C VAL A 35 34.40 -19.97 -26.06
N ARG A 36 34.19 -18.79 -25.47
CA ARG A 36 33.79 -18.78 -24.06
C ARG A 36 32.47 -19.51 -24.08
N ALA A 37 32.48 -20.76 -23.60
CA ALA A 37 31.25 -21.50 -23.37
C ALA A 37 30.30 -20.53 -22.65
N LEU A 38 29.11 -20.33 -23.20
CA LEU A 38 28.03 -19.63 -22.50
C LEU A 38 27.85 -20.39 -21.19
N ASP A 39 28.34 -19.85 -20.07
CA ASP A 39 28.31 -20.54 -18.78
C ASP A 39 26.90 -20.35 -18.20
N THR A 40 25.95 -21.16 -18.69
CA THR A 40 24.60 -21.27 -18.11
C THR A 40 24.63 -21.95 -16.74
N VAL A 41 25.81 -22.45 -16.34
CA VAL A 41 26.07 -23.06 -15.05
C VAL A 41 25.92 -22.02 -13.94
N VAL A 42 25.11 -22.34 -12.94
CA VAL A 42 24.96 -21.54 -11.71
C VAL A 42 25.97 -22.05 -10.70
N ARG A 43 26.83 -21.16 -10.18
CA ARG A 43 27.82 -21.49 -9.14
C ARG A 43 27.62 -20.60 -7.93
N GLY A 44 27.86 -21.15 -6.75
CA GLY A 44 27.70 -20.38 -5.53
C GLY A 44 28.05 -21.13 -4.27
N GLN A 45 27.85 -20.45 -3.16
CA GLN A 45 28.05 -20.97 -1.81
C GLN A 45 26.84 -20.64 -0.94
N GLY A 46 26.28 -21.66 -0.28
CA GLY A 46 25.30 -21.48 0.79
C GLY A 46 26.01 -21.36 2.13
N PHE A 47 25.69 -20.31 2.90
CA PHE A 47 26.23 -20.09 4.23
C PHE A 47 25.11 -19.82 5.24
N PHE A 48 25.16 -20.52 6.37
CA PHE A 48 24.25 -20.31 7.50
C PHE A 48 25.10 -19.97 8.73
N PRO A 49 24.83 -18.86 9.45
CA PRO A 49 25.60 -18.49 10.62
C PRO A 49 25.49 -19.56 11.72
N GLU A 50 26.58 -19.76 12.47
CA GLU A 50 26.82 -20.89 13.40
C GLU A 50 25.83 -21.03 14.58
N ARG A 51 24.82 -20.16 14.68
CA ARG A 51 23.82 -20.20 15.76
C ARG A 51 22.40 -20.07 15.22
N MET A 52 21.89 -21.17 14.67
CA MET A 52 20.46 -21.46 14.72
C MET A 52 20.24 -22.48 15.84
N THR A 53 19.30 -22.21 16.74
CA THR A 53 19.14 -22.89 18.03
C THR A 53 18.80 -24.39 17.95
N ALA A 54 18.76 -24.99 16.75
CA ALA A 54 18.42 -26.40 16.51
C ALA A 54 19.40 -27.18 15.58
N ALA A 55 20.48 -26.56 15.08
CA ALA A 55 21.49 -27.26 14.25
C ALA A 55 22.86 -26.53 14.27
N THR A 56 23.98 -27.26 14.19
CA THR A 56 25.32 -26.63 14.09
C THR A 56 25.56 -26.11 12.67
N GLY A 57 26.41 -25.09 12.49
CA GLY A 57 26.71 -24.50 11.16
C GLY A 57 27.22 -25.51 10.11
N THR A 58 27.83 -26.60 10.56
CA THR A 58 28.26 -27.75 9.75
C THR A 58 27.12 -28.69 9.31
N ASP A 59 26.01 -28.75 10.06
CA ASP A 59 24.86 -29.63 9.75
C ASP A 59 23.97 -29.06 8.64
N VAL A 60 23.97 -27.72 8.46
CA VAL A 60 23.06 -27.03 7.54
C VAL A 60 23.73 -26.69 6.20
N THR A 61 25.05 -26.63 6.14
CA THR A 61 25.80 -26.24 4.92
C THR A 61 26.15 -27.42 4.01
N SER A 62 26.24 -28.64 4.54
CA SER A 62 26.59 -29.84 3.76
C SER A 62 25.35 -30.54 3.17
N TYR A 63 25.41 -30.91 1.89
CA TYR A 63 24.36 -31.70 1.21
C TYR A 63 22.94 -31.10 1.30
N ALA A 64 22.81 -29.78 1.15
CA ALA A 64 21.52 -29.11 0.96
C ALA A 64 21.09 -29.19 -0.51
N THR A 65 19.79 -29.30 -0.77
CA THR A 65 19.27 -29.31 -2.13
C THR A 65 19.22 -27.89 -2.66
N VAL A 66 19.82 -27.65 -3.82
CA VAL A 66 19.79 -26.37 -4.53
C VAL A 66 19.02 -26.56 -5.83
N THR A 67 18.02 -25.71 -6.08
CA THR A 67 17.15 -25.81 -7.26
C THR A 67 17.01 -24.44 -7.94
N LEU A 68 17.23 -24.40 -9.25
CA LEU A 68 16.89 -23.27 -10.11
C LEU A 68 15.46 -23.45 -10.61
N LEU A 69 14.62 -22.44 -10.41
CA LEU A 69 13.19 -22.45 -10.72
C LEU A 69 12.81 -21.38 -11.75
N GLU A 70 11.90 -21.72 -12.64
CA GLU A 70 11.23 -20.79 -13.54
C GLU A 70 10.17 -19.97 -12.78
N PRO A 71 10.12 -18.63 -12.93
CA PRO A 71 9.33 -17.78 -12.02
C PRO A 71 7.82 -17.94 -12.17
N ASP A 72 7.33 -18.20 -13.39
CA ASP A 72 5.88 -18.25 -13.66
C ASP A 72 5.26 -19.61 -13.31
N THR A 73 6.06 -20.68 -13.34
CA THR A 73 5.58 -22.06 -13.18
C THR A 73 6.13 -22.75 -11.94
N ASN A 74 7.12 -22.16 -11.25
CA ASN A 74 7.92 -22.80 -10.21
C ASN A 74 8.48 -24.17 -10.62
N ARG A 75 8.67 -24.39 -11.92
CA ARG A 75 9.22 -25.64 -12.44
C ARG A 75 10.73 -25.67 -12.22
N ALA A 76 11.23 -26.81 -11.71
CA ALA A 76 12.66 -27.06 -11.57
C ALA A 76 13.34 -27.18 -12.93
N ILE A 77 14.31 -26.31 -13.16
CA ILE A 77 15.15 -26.24 -14.38
C ILE A 77 16.40 -27.09 -14.19
N ALA A 78 17.01 -26.99 -13.01
CA ALA A 78 18.19 -27.75 -12.62
C ALA A 78 18.20 -27.89 -11.09
N SER A 79 18.65 -29.05 -10.60
CA SER A 79 18.86 -29.27 -9.18
C SER A 79 20.19 -29.97 -8.91
N GLY A 80 20.69 -29.81 -7.70
CA GLY A 80 21.95 -30.37 -7.26
C GLY A 80 22.11 -30.26 -5.75
N LEU A 81 23.24 -30.74 -5.24
CA LEU A 81 23.55 -30.70 -3.82
C LEU A 81 24.73 -29.78 -3.55
N THR A 82 24.74 -29.14 -2.38
CA THR A 82 25.98 -28.54 -1.85
C THR A 82 26.96 -29.63 -1.42
N ASN A 83 28.26 -29.38 -1.56
CA ASN A 83 29.29 -30.24 -0.97
C ASN A 83 29.42 -30.00 0.55
N ALA A 84 30.38 -30.67 1.20
CA ALA A 84 30.63 -30.53 2.63
C ALA A 84 30.99 -29.10 3.08
N GLN A 85 31.39 -28.23 2.15
CA GLN A 85 31.79 -26.85 2.37
C GLN A 85 30.70 -25.83 1.94
N GLY A 86 29.49 -26.30 1.58
CA GLY A 86 28.39 -25.43 1.17
C GLY A 86 28.47 -24.94 -0.28
N THR A 87 29.47 -25.36 -1.05
CA THR A 87 29.61 -24.99 -2.47
C THR A 87 28.70 -25.84 -3.34
N PHE A 88 28.08 -25.23 -4.35
CA PHE A 88 27.26 -25.95 -5.34
C PHE A 88 27.58 -25.52 -6.77
N THR A 89 27.23 -26.39 -7.72
CA THR A 89 27.26 -26.13 -9.15
C THR A 89 26.04 -26.77 -9.78
N LEU A 90 25.19 -25.96 -10.41
CA LEU A 90 24.04 -26.43 -11.18
C LEU A 90 24.33 -26.26 -12.65
N ALA A 91 24.21 -27.32 -13.43
CA ALA A 91 24.30 -27.27 -14.88
C ALA A 91 22.90 -27.53 -15.47
N PRO A 92 22.12 -26.48 -15.77
CA PRO A 92 20.91 -26.63 -16.57
C PRO A 92 21.23 -27.39 -17.85
N GLY A 93 20.39 -28.35 -18.22
CA GLY A 93 20.65 -29.24 -19.36
C GLY A 93 20.89 -28.46 -20.66
N GLY A 94 21.57 -29.06 -21.64
CA GLY A 94 22.02 -28.39 -22.87
C GLY A 94 20.92 -27.77 -23.75
N THR A 95 19.64 -28.02 -23.45
CA THR A 95 18.47 -27.41 -24.09
C THR A 95 17.95 -26.16 -23.36
N PHE A 96 18.50 -25.83 -22.19
CA PHE A 96 18.10 -24.65 -21.43
C PHE A 96 18.76 -23.39 -22.02
N SER A 97 17.93 -22.51 -22.58
CA SER A 97 18.35 -21.24 -23.17
C SER A 97 17.52 -20.10 -22.57
N PRO A 98 17.97 -19.50 -21.44
CA PRO A 98 17.24 -18.42 -20.80
C PRO A 98 17.20 -17.18 -21.69
N ALA A 99 16.05 -16.51 -21.75
CA ALA A 99 15.93 -15.26 -22.49
C ALA A 99 16.74 -14.14 -21.80
N LEU A 100 17.27 -13.23 -22.61
CA LEU A 100 18.09 -12.12 -22.11
C LEU A 100 17.27 -11.26 -21.13
N ASN A 101 17.85 -10.95 -19.98
CA ASN A 101 17.25 -10.18 -18.89
C ASN A 101 16.08 -10.85 -18.17
N SER A 102 15.83 -12.14 -18.42
CA SER A 102 14.84 -12.91 -17.67
C SER A 102 15.28 -13.20 -16.23
N TYR A 103 14.30 -13.30 -15.35
CA TYR A 103 14.47 -13.57 -13.93
C TYR A 103 14.15 -15.02 -13.61
N TYR A 104 14.82 -15.57 -12.60
CA TYR A 104 14.67 -16.93 -12.12
C TYR A 104 14.84 -16.96 -10.60
N TYR A 105 14.35 -18.02 -9.95
CA TYR A 105 14.58 -18.20 -8.52
C TYR A 105 15.64 -19.26 -8.27
N LEU A 106 16.49 -19.02 -7.28
CA LEU A 106 17.41 -20.02 -6.76
C LEU A 106 17.01 -20.32 -5.32
N GLN A 107 16.56 -21.56 -5.10
CA GLN A 107 16.11 -22.05 -3.81
C GLN A 107 17.13 -23.02 -3.23
N VAL A 108 17.43 -22.87 -1.93
CA VAL A 108 18.20 -23.86 -1.16
C VAL A 108 17.30 -24.41 -0.06
N THR A 109 17.21 -25.73 0.01
CA THR A 109 16.36 -26.42 0.98
C THR A 109 17.15 -27.47 1.74
N LYS A 110 16.99 -27.51 3.06
CA LYS A 110 17.63 -28.49 3.94
C LYS A 110 16.69 -28.90 5.07
N ARG A 111 16.62 -30.21 5.34
CA ARG A 111 15.98 -30.72 6.56
C ARG A 111 16.89 -30.50 7.77
N ILE A 112 16.33 -29.93 8.84
CA ILE A 112 17.01 -29.58 10.08
C ILE A 112 16.23 -30.17 11.27
N GLY A 113 16.89 -31.02 12.07
CA GLY A 113 16.29 -31.72 13.20
C GLY A 113 16.66 -33.22 13.24
N GLY A 114 16.60 -33.83 14.42
CA GLY A 114 16.70 -35.28 14.60
C GLY A 114 15.33 -35.92 14.75
N ALA A 115 15.25 -37.25 14.61
CA ALA A 115 14.02 -38.06 14.53
C ALA A 115 12.98 -37.89 15.67
N VAL A 116 13.23 -37.04 16.67
CA VAL A 116 12.39 -36.83 17.86
C VAL A 116 11.84 -35.40 17.95
N THR A 117 12.36 -34.43 17.19
CA THR A 117 12.00 -32.99 17.31
C THR A 117 11.16 -32.44 16.15
N GLY A 118 10.68 -33.31 15.25
CA GLY A 118 9.93 -32.94 14.05
C GLY A 118 10.87 -32.63 12.89
N ASP A 119 10.52 -33.12 11.71
CA ASP A 119 11.26 -32.90 10.46
C ASP A 119 11.01 -31.46 9.99
N ASN A 120 11.81 -30.52 10.47
CA ASN A 120 11.71 -29.13 10.04
C ASN A 120 12.48 -28.94 8.73
N GLN A 121 11.89 -28.21 7.80
CA GLN A 121 12.52 -27.86 6.53
C GLN A 121 12.88 -26.38 6.53
N LEU A 122 14.16 -26.08 6.38
CA LEU A 122 14.66 -24.74 6.14
C LEU A 122 14.77 -24.49 4.64
N SER A 123 14.20 -23.37 4.17
CA SER A 123 14.33 -22.92 2.80
C SER A 123 14.83 -21.47 2.72
N LEU A 124 15.84 -21.23 1.88
CA LEU A 124 16.28 -19.90 1.45
C LEU A 124 15.95 -19.70 -0.02
N LEU A 125 15.50 -18.49 -0.39
CA LEU A 125 15.15 -18.14 -1.76
C LEU A 125 15.82 -16.81 -2.17
N THR A 126 16.41 -16.75 -3.37
CA THR A 126 16.90 -15.51 -3.98
C THR A 126 16.51 -15.40 -5.45
N VAL A 127 16.60 -14.20 -6.02
CA VAL A 127 16.28 -13.90 -7.42
C VAL A 127 17.56 -13.75 -8.23
N LEU A 128 17.64 -14.47 -9.34
CA LEU A 128 18.71 -14.37 -10.33
C LEU A 128 18.20 -13.73 -11.62
N LYS A 129 19.07 -12.98 -12.31
CA LYS A 129 18.83 -12.43 -13.64
C LYS A 129 19.87 -12.95 -14.64
N TRP A 130 19.43 -13.39 -15.82
CA TRP A 130 20.34 -13.78 -16.90
C TRP A 130 20.82 -12.56 -17.70
N THR A 131 22.14 -12.35 -17.81
CA THR A 131 22.74 -11.12 -18.40
C THR A 131 23.50 -11.36 -19.71
N SER A 132 23.12 -12.37 -20.51
CA SER A 132 23.78 -12.86 -21.75
C SER A 132 25.15 -13.54 -21.56
N THR A 133 25.91 -13.16 -20.54
CA THR A 133 27.24 -13.71 -20.26
C THR A 133 27.31 -14.49 -18.94
N GLY A 134 26.21 -14.51 -18.17
CA GLY A 134 26.12 -15.24 -16.91
C GLY A 134 24.91 -14.84 -16.06
N TRP A 135 24.95 -15.25 -14.79
CA TRP A 135 23.91 -14.98 -13.80
C TRP A 135 24.27 -13.79 -12.90
N ALA A 136 23.35 -12.84 -12.76
CA ALA A 136 23.44 -11.72 -11.83
C ALA A 136 22.50 -11.91 -10.63
N SER A 137 22.99 -11.65 -9.43
CA SER A 137 22.24 -11.65 -8.17
C SER A 137 22.54 -10.37 -7.39
N ILE A 138 21.65 -9.98 -6.48
CA ILE A 138 21.89 -8.89 -5.52
C ILE A 138 23.07 -9.17 -4.57
N THR A 139 23.48 -10.43 -4.44
CA THR A 139 24.53 -10.87 -3.52
C THR A 139 25.87 -11.18 -4.18
N ASN A 140 26.02 -10.79 -5.43
CA ASN A 140 27.32 -10.80 -6.09
C ASN A 140 28.22 -9.75 -5.42
N ALA A 141 29.05 -10.11 -4.44
CA ALA A 141 29.98 -9.16 -3.85
C ALA A 141 31.40 -9.73 -3.67
N VAL A 142 32.34 -8.98 -4.26
CA VAL A 142 33.80 -9.02 -4.18
C VAL A 142 34.51 -10.15 -4.95
N GLY A 143 34.70 -9.95 -6.26
CA GLY A 143 35.84 -10.53 -6.97
C GLY A 143 35.58 -11.65 -8.00
N GLY A 144 34.55 -11.55 -8.85
CA GLY A 144 34.47 -12.36 -10.07
C GLY A 144 33.03 -12.61 -10.54
N ALA A 145 32.83 -12.65 -11.87
CA ALA A 145 31.54 -13.03 -12.43
C ALA A 145 31.21 -14.49 -12.04
N GLY A 146 30.02 -14.73 -11.46
CA GLY A 146 29.47 -16.06 -11.26
C GLY A 146 29.51 -16.67 -9.86
N SER A 147 29.89 -15.94 -8.79
CA SER A 147 29.83 -16.47 -7.41
C SER A 147 28.65 -15.93 -6.61
N ILE A 148 27.54 -16.67 -6.57
CA ILE A 148 26.35 -16.32 -5.79
C ILE A 148 26.55 -16.78 -4.34
N VAL A 149 26.45 -15.86 -3.37
CA VAL A 149 26.46 -16.20 -1.94
C VAL A 149 25.04 -16.14 -1.40
N LEU A 150 24.57 -17.20 -0.75
CA LEU A 150 23.23 -17.30 -0.14
C LEU A 150 23.34 -17.39 1.38
N ASN A 151 22.86 -16.38 2.10
CA ASN A 151 22.78 -16.38 3.57
C ASN A 151 21.57 -15.56 4.07
N PRO A 152 21.09 -15.81 5.31
CA PRO A 152 19.95 -15.09 5.88
C PRO A 152 20.23 -13.61 6.20
N THR A 153 21.49 -13.19 6.23
CA THR A 153 21.89 -11.83 6.60
C THR A 153 21.92 -10.86 5.42
N THR A 154 22.09 -11.37 4.19
CA THR A 154 22.35 -10.56 3.00
C THR A 154 21.56 -10.99 1.76
N THR A 155 20.93 -12.18 1.75
CA THR A 155 20.48 -12.80 0.48
C THR A 155 19.03 -13.25 0.37
N ALA A 156 18.37 -13.65 1.47
CA ALA A 156 17.16 -14.45 1.32
C ALA A 156 16.19 -14.33 2.51
N VAL A 157 14.89 -14.42 2.20
CA VAL A 157 13.84 -14.75 3.17
C VAL A 157 14.03 -16.21 3.59
N ALA A 158 14.12 -16.46 4.89
CA ALA A 158 14.19 -17.81 5.45
C ALA A 158 12.78 -18.26 5.86
N LEU A 159 12.33 -19.39 5.31
CA LEU A 159 11.12 -20.08 5.75
C LEU A 159 11.53 -21.35 6.50
N ILE A 160 11.07 -21.49 7.75
CA ILE A 160 11.19 -22.72 8.52
C ILE A 160 9.77 -23.29 8.59
N ASP A 161 9.54 -24.38 7.89
CA ASP A 161 8.27 -25.10 7.95
C ASP A 161 8.46 -26.38 8.77
N ARG A 162 7.48 -26.72 9.61
CA ARG A 162 7.45 -27.97 10.35
C ARG A 162 6.55 -28.91 9.58
N GLU A 163 7.13 -29.94 8.98
CA GLU A 163 6.39 -30.93 8.18
C GLU A 163 5.67 -31.92 9.11
N ASP A 164 4.84 -31.42 10.05
CA ASP A 164 3.94 -32.25 10.86
C ASP A 164 2.64 -31.51 11.19
N ALA A 165 1.55 -32.17 10.83
CA ALA A 165 0.20 -31.66 10.81
C ALA A 165 -0.35 -31.15 12.15
N ALA A 166 -1.24 -30.16 12.03
CA ALA A 166 -2.39 -29.95 12.91
C ALA A 166 -2.11 -29.75 14.41
N THR A 167 -1.60 -28.59 14.82
CA THR A 167 -2.05 -27.93 16.06
C THR A 167 -1.56 -26.50 16.15
N ALA A 168 -2.39 -25.63 16.72
CA ALA A 168 -2.14 -24.21 16.88
C ALA A 168 -1.12 -23.88 17.99
N TYR A 169 -0.47 -22.73 17.80
CA TYR A 169 0.00 -21.73 18.76
C TYR A 169 1.51 -21.48 18.93
N ALA A 170 1.79 -20.17 18.84
CA ALA A 170 2.67 -19.36 19.69
C ALA A 170 4.15 -19.76 19.78
N ASP A 171 4.97 -19.25 18.87
CA ASP A 171 6.31 -18.79 19.25
C ASP A 171 6.73 -17.61 18.35
N VAL A 172 7.05 -16.50 19.02
CA VAL A 172 7.54 -15.26 18.42
C VAL A 172 9.00 -15.46 17.99
N ILE A 173 9.34 -14.97 16.79
CA ILE A 173 10.71 -14.83 16.32
C ILE A 173 11.48 -13.88 17.26
N GLY A 174 12.26 -14.45 18.18
CA GLY A 174 13.37 -13.79 18.85
C GLY A 174 13.11 -13.27 20.28
N LYS A 175 13.68 -13.96 21.27
CA LYS A 175 14.08 -13.37 22.55
C LYS A 175 15.60 -13.49 22.67
N VAL A 176 16.32 -12.38 22.59
CA VAL A 176 17.75 -12.34 22.92
C VAL A 176 17.86 -12.17 24.43
N SER A 177 18.25 -13.23 25.13
CA SER A 177 18.61 -13.17 26.55
C SER A 177 19.93 -13.88 26.78
N GLY A 178 20.90 -13.19 27.39
CA GLY A 178 22.09 -13.83 27.94
C GLY A 178 23.34 -12.96 27.87
N ALA A 179 23.85 -12.64 29.06
CA ALA A 179 25.00 -11.82 29.41
C ALA A 179 26.25 -11.87 28.52
N SER A 180 26.98 -10.75 28.53
CA SER A 180 28.32 -10.47 27.97
C SER A 180 28.44 -10.40 26.45
N PHE A 181 28.21 -9.20 25.90
CA PHE A 181 28.77 -8.78 24.63
C PHE A 181 30.13 -8.13 24.89
N ASP A 182 31.20 -8.71 24.34
CA ASP A 182 32.48 -8.02 24.18
C ASP A 182 32.45 -7.26 22.86
N VAL A 183 32.42 -5.93 22.92
CA VAL A 183 32.16 -5.04 21.77
C VAL A 183 33.41 -4.83 20.90
N ALA A 184 34.54 -5.47 21.21
CA ALA A 184 35.84 -5.06 20.68
C ALA A 184 36.29 -5.69 19.34
N ALA A 185 35.53 -6.57 18.67
CA ALA A 185 36.05 -7.28 17.48
C ALA A 185 35.26 -7.10 16.17
N ALA A 186 34.20 -6.29 16.12
CA ALA A 186 33.31 -6.23 14.95
C ALA A 186 33.14 -4.85 14.27
N PHE A 187 33.84 -3.80 14.70
CA PHE A 187 33.71 -2.48 14.08
C PHE A 187 35.06 -1.97 13.59
N THR A 188 35.25 -1.95 12.27
CA THR A 188 36.21 -1.03 11.65
C THR A 188 35.67 0.38 11.80
N THR A 189 36.48 1.27 12.37
CA THR A 189 36.16 2.68 12.54
C THR A 189 36.04 3.36 11.17
N HIS A 190 34.85 3.86 10.84
CA HIS A 190 34.65 4.77 9.71
C HIS A 190 34.99 6.20 10.13
N THR A 191 35.71 6.92 9.28
CA THR A 191 36.02 8.32 9.54
C THR A 191 34.76 9.19 9.39
N VAL A 192 34.65 10.29 10.15
CA VAL A 192 33.49 11.22 10.06
C VAL A 192 33.19 11.65 8.61
N PRO A 193 34.17 11.92 7.74
CA PRO A 193 33.91 12.23 6.32
C PRO A 193 33.27 11.08 5.52
N GLU A 194 33.61 9.82 5.81
CA GLU A 194 33.01 8.64 5.14
C GLU A 194 31.55 8.45 5.57
N LEU A 195 31.25 8.67 6.85
CA LEU A 195 29.88 8.63 7.35
C LEU A 195 29.03 9.76 6.75
N THR A 196 29.58 10.97 6.65
CA THR A 196 28.88 12.11 6.00
C THR A 196 28.62 11.84 4.52
N THR A 197 29.58 11.24 3.81
CA THR A 197 29.43 10.88 2.39
C THR A 197 28.38 9.77 2.20
N ARG A 198 28.36 8.77 3.07
CA ARG A 198 27.35 7.69 3.02
C ARG A 198 25.97 8.18 3.43
N VAL A 199 25.85 9.06 4.41
CA VAL A 199 24.57 9.69 4.78
C VAL A 199 24.08 10.58 3.63
N ALA A 200 24.95 11.36 2.97
CA ALA A 200 24.59 12.14 1.79
C ALA A 200 24.16 11.26 0.61
N ALA A 201 24.84 10.13 0.38
CA ALA A 201 24.46 9.16 -0.65
C ALA A 201 23.12 8.47 -0.32
N ILE A 202 22.88 8.10 0.94
CA ILE A 202 21.60 7.55 1.39
C ILE A 202 20.49 8.59 1.29
N ILE A 203 20.73 9.86 1.65
CA ILE A 203 19.76 10.94 1.48
C ILE A 203 19.47 11.17 -0.01
N ALA A 204 20.49 11.17 -0.88
CA ALA A 204 20.30 11.29 -2.33
C ALA A 204 19.55 10.08 -2.93
N GLN A 205 19.78 8.88 -2.41
CA GLN A 205 19.13 7.65 -2.84
C GLN A 205 17.71 7.52 -2.27
N LEU A 206 17.45 8.04 -1.08
CA LEU A 206 16.11 8.24 -0.52
C LEU A 206 15.37 9.35 -1.27
N GLN A 207 16.02 10.43 -1.68
CA GLN A 207 15.42 11.47 -2.52
C GLN A 207 15.09 10.94 -3.93
N GLN A 208 15.90 10.04 -4.49
CA GLN A 208 15.59 9.32 -5.73
C GLN A 208 14.48 8.27 -5.57
N ASN A 209 14.24 7.76 -4.36
CA ASN A 209 13.12 6.85 -4.05
C ASN A 209 11.87 7.58 -3.50
N VAL A 210 11.98 8.88 -3.22
CA VAL A 210 10.88 9.76 -2.78
C VAL A 210 10.38 10.64 -3.93
N ASP A 211 10.94 10.50 -5.13
CA ASP A 211 10.39 11.14 -6.33
C ASP A 211 10.13 10.16 -7.47
N PRO A 212 8.89 9.62 -7.51
CA PRO A 212 8.18 9.42 -8.76
C PRO A 212 6.88 10.23 -8.76
N LEU A 213 6.89 11.46 -8.21
CA LEU A 213 5.83 12.44 -8.48
C LEU A 213 6.15 13.31 -9.70
N GLY A 214 7.39 13.27 -10.20
CA GLY A 214 7.76 13.74 -11.52
C GLY A 214 7.81 12.61 -12.55
N ASP A 215 7.12 12.80 -13.67
CA ASP A 215 7.22 12.02 -14.92
C ASP A 215 6.74 10.57 -14.91
N ARG A 216 5.41 10.34 -14.92
CA ARG A 216 4.88 9.14 -15.61
C ARG A 216 3.39 8.98 -15.99
N LEU A 217 2.58 9.98 -16.38
CA LEU A 217 1.20 9.66 -16.81
C LEU A 217 0.63 10.43 -18.01
N PRO A 218 0.88 10.00 -19.26
CA PRO A 218 0.04 10.38 -20.41
C PRO A 218 -0.91 9.26 -20.90
N ALA A 219 -0.80 8.02 -20.41
CA ALA A 219 -1.55 6.89 -20.99
C ALA A 219 -2.90 6.59 -20.29
N SER A 220 -3.07 6.93 -19.00
CA SER A 220 -4.30 6.67 -18.24
C SER A 220 -5.23 7.88 -18.11
N GLY A 221 -4.74 9.10 -18.38
CA GLY A 221 -5.45 10.36 -18.14
C GLY A 221 -5.48 10.80 -16.67
N ILE A 222 -4.95 9.99 -15.75
CA ILE A 222 -4.75 10.34 -14.33
C ILE A 222 -3.49 11.21 -14.28
N MET A 223 -3.62 12.50 -13.95
CA MET A 223 -2.44 13.36 -13.81
C MET A 223 -1.74 13.05 -12.48
N ALA A 224 -0.42 13.24 -12.46
CA ALA A 224 0.36 13.25 -11.23
C ALA A 224 -0.15 14.39 -10.32
N PRO A 225 0.27 14.52 -9.05
CA PRO A 225 -0.07 15.65 -8.18
C PRO A 225 0.45 17.02 -8.66
N ASP A 226 0.79 17.14 -9.95
CA ASP A 226 1.15 18.35 -10.67
C ASP A 226 -0.05 19.07 -11.28
N ASP A 227 -1.26 18.88 -10.73
CA ASP A 227 -2.14 20.04 -10.53
C ASP A 227 -1.38 20.97 -9.54
N ALA A 228 -0.42 21.70 -10.10
CA ALA A 228 0.79 22.24 -9.50
C ALA A 228 0.52 23.35 -8.47
N GLY A 229 -0.16 23.02 -7.38
CA GLY A 229 -0.43 23.96 -6.29
C GLY A 229 -1.65 23.69 -5.42
N ASP A 230 -2.49 22.67 -5.69
CA ASP A 230 -3.68 22.44 -4.83
C ASP A 230 -3.34 21.60 -3.59
N VAL A 231 -2.75 22.27 -2.60
CA VAL A 231 -2.53 21.76 -1.24
C VAL A 231 -3.81 21.80 -0.37
N THR A 232 -4.95 22.10 -0.98
CA THR A 232 -6.13 22.63 -0.28
C THR A 232 -7.46 21.99 -0.70
N MET A 233 -7.44 20.96 -1.55
CA MET A 233 -8.62 20.19 -2.00
C MET A 233 -9.69 21.05 -2.68
N HIS A 234 -9.32 22.02 -3.52
CA HIS A 234 -10.24 22.95 -4.19
C HIS A 234 -10.80 22.46 -5.54
N HIS A 235 -10.20 21.44 -6.16
CA HIS A 235 -10.56 21.05 -7.53
C HIS A 235 -11.15 19.65 -7.65
N ASP A 236 -12.27 19.59 -8.37
CA ASP A 236 -12.92 18.33 -8.78
C ASP A 236 -12.16 17.74 -9.98
N TYR A 237 -11.63 16.54 -9.81
CA TYR A 237 -11.02 15.78 -10.90
C TYR A 237 -12.10 14.98 -11.65
N GLN A 238 -12.31 15.31 -12.92
CA GLN A 238 -13.26 14.62 -13.79
C GLN A 238 -12.52 13.54 -14.60
N MET A 239 -12.83 12.28 -14.33
CA MET A 239 -12.27 11.14 -15.06
C MET A 239 -13.32 10.57 -16.01
N THR A 240 -12.98 10.40 -17.28
CA THR A 240 -13.89 9.76 -18.27
C THR A 240 -13.34 8.41 -18.73
N LYS A 241 -14.10 7.34 -18.51
CA LYS A 241 -13.75 5.97 -18.93
C LYS A 241 -14.96 5.28 -19.54
N GLY A 242 -14.77 4.65 -20.70
CA GLY A 242 -15.87 3.97 -21.41
C GLY A 242 -17.08 4.87 -21.72
N GLY A 243 -16.86 6.18 -21.91
CA GLY A 243 -17.93 7.17 -22.11
C GLY A 243 -18.67 7.60 -20.83
N VAL A 244 -18.24 7.12 -19.66
CA VAL A 244 -18.78 7.51 -18.35
C VAL A 244 -17.82 8.45 -17.65
N THR A 245 -18.30 9.65 -17.31
CA THR A 245 -17.54 10.65 -16.55
C THR A 245 -17.92 10.61 -15.07
N SER A 246 -16.93 10.54 -14.20
CA SER A 246 -17.07 10.50 -12.74
C SER A 246 -16.22 11.58 -12.07
N THR A 247 -16.71 12.10 -10.94
CA THR A 247 -16.03 13.13 -10.13
C THR A 247 -15.25 12.53 -8.96
N PHE A 248 -13.97 12.85 -8.87
CA PHE A 248 -13.10 12.51 -7.75
C PHE A 248 -12.50 13.77 -7.11
N VAL A 249 -12.02 13.64 -5.87
CA VAL A 249 -11.37 14.70 -5.09
C VAL A 249 -9.98 14.22 -4.70
N TRP A 250 -8.98 15.08 -4.86
CA TRP A 250 -7.62 14.82 -4.40
C TRP A 250 -7.53 14.96 -2.87
N ILE A 251 -6.99 13.93 -2.21
CA ILE A 251 -6.64 13.98 -0.79
C ILE A 251 -5.11 14.18 -0.69
N PRO A 252 -4.62 15.38 -0.32
CA PRO A 252 -3.20 15.63 -0.20
C PRO A 252 -2.58 14.76 0.89
N VAL A 253 -1.27 14.53 0.78
CA VAL A 253 -0.53 13.86 1.84
C VAL A 253 -0.45 14.78 3.06
N PHE A 254 -0.80 14.26 4.24
CA PHE A 254 -0.71 15.01 5.50
C PHE A 254 -0.27 14.13 6.66
N ASN A 255 0.36 14.77 7.65
CA ASN A 255 0.71 14.12 8.91
C ASN A 255 -0.36 14.43 9.96
N ALA A 256 -0.69 13.43 10.77
CA ALA A 256 -1.51 13.58 11.96
C ALA A 256 -0.84 12.83 13.13
N TYR A 257 -1.15 13.26 14.35
CA TYR A 257 -0.54 12.71 15.56
C TYR A 257 -1.62 12.11 16.45
N GLN A 258 -1.60 10.80 16.64
CA GLN A 258 -2.53 10.10 17.53
C GLN A 258 -2.04 10.21 18.97
N LEU A 259 -2.96 10.48 19.89
CA LEU A 259 -2.68 10.51 21.32
C LEU A 259 -2.82 9.09 21.92
N ILE A 260 -1.72 8.49 22.33
CA ILE A 260 -1.69 7.17 23.00
C ILE A 260 -1.94 7.34 24.50
N ASP A 261 -1.25 8.31 25.10
CA ASP A 261 -1.47 8.85 26.44
C ASP A 261 -1.70 10.36 26.31
N PRO A 262 -2.98 10.80 26.26
CA PRO A 262 -3.32 12.20 26.12
C PRO A 262 -2.77 13.08 27.24
N THR A 263 -2.74 12.59 28.49
CA THR A 263 -2.30 13.37 29.65
C THR A 263 -0.83 13.73 29.51
N THR A 264 0.03 12.74 29.27
CA THR A 264 1.48 12.96 29.11
C THR A 264 1.83 13.70 27.81
N SER A 265 0.95 13.63 26.81
CA SER A 265 1.07 14.36 25.54
C SER A 265 0.61 15.83 25.60
N GLY A 266 0.14 16.31 26.76
CA GLY A 266 -0.31 17.70 26.93
C GLY A 266 -1.77 17.95 26.56
N TYR A 267 -2.57 16.89 26.43
CA TYR A 267 -3.99 16.91 26.08
C TYR A 267 -4.85 16.18 27.14
N PRO A 268 -4.80 16.58 28.43
CA PRO A 268 -5.43 15.83 29.53
C PRO A 268 -6.96 15.71 29.45
N ALA A 269 -7.63 16.56 28.65
CA ALA A 269 -9.06 16.51 28.42
C ALA A 269 -9.48 15.67 27.19
N SER A 270 -8.51 15.21 26.39
CA SER A 270 -8.80 14.42 25.18
C SER A 270 -8.87 12.93 25.51
N PRO A 271 -9.81 12.18 24.91
CA PRO A 271 -9.80 10.72 24.97
C PRO A 271 -8.57 10.10 24.28
N VAL A 272 -8.30 8.84 24.62
CA VAL A 272 -7.27 8.02 23.98
C VAL A 272 -7.62 7.79 22.52
N GLY A 273 -6.60 7.79 21.65
CA GLY A 273 -6.74 7.50 20.22
C GLY A 273 -7.21 8.68 19.37
N VAL A 274 -7.53 9.84 19.97
CA VAL A 274 -7.83 11.08 19.25
C VAL A 274 -6.61 11.54 18.44
N TRP A 275 -6.88 12.12 17.26
CA TRP A 275 -5.87 12.69 16.39
C TRP A 275 -5.78 14.20 16.54
N VAL A 276 -4.56 14.72 16.56
CA VAL A 276 -4.28 16.16 16.60
C VAL A 276 -3.42 16.58 15.41
N LYS A 277 -3.60 17.84 14.98
CA LYS A 277 -2.91 18.43 13.83
C LYS A 277 -1.44 18.71 14.10
N THR A 278 -1.15 19.15 15.31
CA THR A 278 0.19 19.60 15.72
C THR A 278 0.89 18.51 16.50
N LYS A 279 2.19 18.33 16.23
CA LYS A 279 3.04 17.44 17.01
C LYS A 279 2.95 17.81 18.51
N PRO A 280 2.64 16.86 19.41
CA PRO A 280 2.70 17.09 20.86
C PRO A 280 4.08 17.59 21.31
N THR A 281 4.10 18.54 22.24
CA THR A 281 5.33 19.13 22.78
C THR A 281 5.89 18.37 23.98
N THR A 282 5.10 17.47 24.57
CA THR A 282 5.48 16.60 25.69
C THR A 282 5.22 15.13 25.34
N GLY A 283 5.85 14.24 26.10
CA GLY A 283 5.79 12.80 25.86
C GLY A 283 6.71 12.32 24.74
N THR A 284 6.85 11.00 24.67
CA THR A 284 7.72 10.28 23.73
C THR A 284 6.90 9.68 22.58
N GLU A 285 7.39 9.84 21.35
CA GLU A 285 6.82 9.22 20.13
C GLU A 285 6.74 7.69 20.28
N ASP A 286 5.67 7.10 19.74
CA ASP A 286 5.27 5.69 19.83
C ASP A 286 5.05 5.12 21.25
N VAL A 287 5.13 5.96 22.28
CA VAL A 287 4.80 5.60 23.66
C VAL A 287 3.60 6.39 24.15
N HIS A 288 3.62 7.71 23.98
CA HIS A 288 2.59 8.63 24.47
C HIS A 288 1.80 9.27 23.32
N TRP A 289 2.43 9.42 22.16
CA TRP A 289 1.78 9.86 20.94
C TRP A 289 2.45 9.20 19.75
N ALA A 290 1.77 9.05 18.62
CA ALA A 290 2.33 8.47 17.41
C ALA A 290 2.04 9.35 16.19
N ARG A 291 2.99 9.45 15.26
CA ARG A 291 2.77 10.13 13.98
C ARG A 291 2.36 9.10 12.92
N GLU A 292 1.34 9.45 12.15
CA GLU A 292 1.02 8.74 10.90
C GLU A 292 0.90 9.72 9.73
N THR A 293 1.21 9.21 8.54
CA THR A 293 1.07 9.92 7.26
C THR A 293 -0.08 9.31 6.47
N PHE A 294 -1.05 10.14 6.10
CA PHE A 294 -2.26 9.80 5.37
C PHE A 294 -2.32 10.55 4.02
N GLY A 295 -3.26 10.18 3.16
CA GLY A 295 -3.53 10.85 1.88
C GLY A 295 -2.69 10.33 0.72
N GLY A 296 -2.64 11.09 -0.37
CA GLY A 296 -1.93 10.70 -1.60
C GLY A 296 -2.78 9.91 -2.59
N PHE A 297 -4.10 10.15 -2.62
CA PHE A 297 -5.02 9.42 -3.48
C PHE A 297 -6.19 10.31 -3.94
N TYR A 298 -6.86 9.89 -5.02
CA TYR A 298 -8.13 10.49 -5.44
C TYR A 298 -9.28 9.62 -4.96
N VAL A 299 -10.29 10.21 -4.34
CA VAL A 299 -11.47 9.49 -3.85
C VAL A 299 -12.72 10.01 -4.52
N ALA A 300 -13.69 9.13 -4.77
CA ALA A 300 -15.01 9.52 -5.25
C ALA A 300 -15.61 10.63 -4.38
N LYS A 301 -16.04 11.71 -5.03
CA LYS A 301 -16.64 12.85 -4.31
C LYS A 301 -17.95 12.49 -3.62
N TYR A 302 -18.68 11.52 -4.17
CA TYR A 302 -19.98 11.05 -3.73
C TYR A 302 -19.97 9.52 -3.61
N GLU A 303 -20.96 8.95 -2.92
CA GLU A 303 -21.22 7.51 -2.99
C GLU A 303 -21.34 7.05 -4.46
N ALA A 304 -20.92 5.82 -4.75
CA ALA A 304 -21.02 5.28 -6.09
C ALA A 304 -22.48 5.21 -6.55
N SER A 305 -22.70 5.41 -7.84
CA SER A 305 -23.99 5.23 -8.50
C SER A 305 -23.82 4.36 -9.73
N ARG A 306 -24.94 3.85 -10.25
CA ARG A 306 -24.95 3.23 -11.59
C ARG A 306 -24.92 4.32 -12.65
N ALA A 307 -24.27 4.09 -13.78
CA ALA A 307 -24.10 5.08 -14.83
C ALA A 307 -25.41 5.59 -15.43
N ASP A 308 -26.46 4.76 -15.40
CA ASP A 308 -27.82 5.10 -15.82
C ASP A 308 -28.71 5.62 -14.69
N ALA A 309 -28.19 5.77 -13.46
CA ALA A 309 -28.88 6.50 -12.41
C ALA A 309 -28.99 7.97 -12.83
N VAL A 310 -30.21 8.45 -12.97
CA VAL A 310 -30.49 9.80 -13.48
C VAL A 310 -30.51 10.85 -12.37
N GLN A 311 -30.10 12.06 -12.75
CA GLN A 311 -29.99 13.23 -11.89
C GLN A 311 -31.35 13.93 -11.73
N GLY A 312 -31.76 14.24 -10.49
CA GLY A 312 -32.83 15.20 -10.22
C GLY A 312 -32.22 16.54 -9.80
N ALA A 313 -32.24 17.55 -10.67
CA ALA A 313 -31.69 18.87 -10.39
C ALA A 313 -32.22 19.46 -9.07
N ALA A 314 -31.39 20.22 -8.34
CA ALA A 314 -31.87 20.96 -7.17
C ALA A 314 -32.98 21.90 -7.60
N GLY A 315 -34.20 21.67 -7.10
CA GLY A 315 -35.33 22.58 -7.30
C GLY A 315 -36.42 22.11 -8.25
N THR A 316 -36.40 20.89 -8.79
CA THR A 316 -37.59 20.31 -9.43
C THR A 316 -37.81 18.90 -8.89
N GLY A 317 -38.98 18.66 -8.31
CA GLY A 317 -39.33 17.44 -7.58
C GLY A 317 -39.08 16.14 -8.35
N ALA A 318 -38.81 15.08 -7.58
CA ALA A 318 -38.90 13.67 -7.91
C ALA A 318 -38.48 13.27 -9.34
N GLY A 319 -37.18 13.00 -9.55
CA GLY A 319 -36.68 12.51 -10.84
C GLY A 319 -35.51 11.53 -10.79
N ALA A 320 -35.00 11.14 -9.61
CA ALA A 320 -33.93 10.14 -9.55
C ALA A 320 -34.53 8.73 -9.69
N THR A 321 -34.08 7.99 -10.70
CA THR A 321 -34.51 6.60 -10.92
C THR A 321 -33.38 5.66 -10.52
N VAL A 322 -33.73 4.51 -9.96
CA VAL A 322 -32.77 3.43 -9.71
C VAL A 322 -32.20 2.97 -11.06
N GLY A 323 -30.89 3.03 -11.21
CA GLY A 323 -30.20 2.52 -12.40
C GLY A 323 -30.25 0.98 -12.49
N SER A 324 -30.20 0.45 -13.71
CA SER A 324 -30.07 -0.97 -14.02
C SER A 324 -28.66 -1.35 -14.52
N ALA A 325 -27.88 -0.37 -14.97
CA ALA A 325 -26.52 -0.58 -15.50
C ALA A 325 -25.59 -1.10 -14.40
N THR A 326 -24.59 -1.88 -14.80
CA THR A 326 -23.52 -2.35 -13.91
C THR A 326 -22.27 -1.48 -13.99
N THR A 327 -22.31 -0.42 -14.79
CA THR A 327 -21.19 0.52 -14.94
C THR A 327 -21.21 1.50 -13.77
N LEU A 328 -20.07 1.61 -13.08
CA LEU A 328 -19.87 2.57 -12.01
C LEU A 328 -19.86 4.00 -12.54
N LYS A 329 -20.45 4.92 -11.77
CA LYS A 329 -20.32 6.37 -11.96
C LYS A 329 -20.33 7.10 -10.62
N VAL A 330 -19.51 8.13 -10.49
CA VAL A 330 -19.54 9.05 -9.34
C VAL A 330 -20.16 10.38 -9.76
N GLN A 331 -21.39 10.64 -9.31
CA GLN A 331 -22.15 11.82 -9.71
C GLN A 331 -23.05 12.31 -8.58
N VAL A 332 -23.39 13.59 -8.63
CA VAL A 332 -24.25 14.25 -7.65
C VAL A 332 -25.73 14.07 -8.02
N ARG A 333 -26.62 14.16 -7.03
CA ARG A 333 -28.08 14.21 -7.19
C ARG A 333 -28.68 12.99 -7.88
N CYS A 334 -28.10 11.81 -7.66
CA CYS A 334 -28.60 10.56 -8.19
C CYS A 334 -28.86 9.55 -7.06
N VAL A 335 -29.55 8.46 -7.38
CA VAL A 335 -29.73 7.34 -6.45
C VAL A 335 -28.37 6.66 -6.24
N PRO A 336 -27.86 6.54 -5.00
CA PRO A 336 -26.64 5.81 -4.74
C PRO A 336 -26.83 4.30 -4.95
N TRP A 337 -25.74 3.62 -5.31
CA TRP A 337 -25.74 2.20 -5.62
C TRP A 337 -25.69 1.36 -4.34
N GLY A 338 -26.86 1.12 -3.75
CA GLY A 338 -27.06 0.16 -2.67
C GLY A 338 -27.39 -1.26 -3.15
N SER A 339 -27.65 -2.18 -2.21
CA SER A 339 -27.97 -3.60 -2.48
C SER A 339 -26.91 -4.31 -3.32
N VAL A 340 -25.65 -4.15 -2.92
CA VAL A 340 -24.49 -4.69 -3.62
C VAL A 340 -23.62 -5.48 -2.65
N THR A 341 -23.15 -6.65 -3.07
CA THR A 341 -22.20 -7.45 -2.29
C THR A 341 -20.83 -6.79 -2.33
N TRP A 342 -19.97 -7.09 -1.36
CA TRP A 342 -18.58 -6.61 -1.37
C TRP A 342 -17.84 -6.98 -2.68
N ASP A 343 -18.00 -8.22 -3.16
CA ASP A 343 -17.35 -8.71 -4.39
C ASP A 343 -17.79 -7.92 -5.63
N ALA A 344 -19.10 -7.69 -5.77
CA ALA A 344 -19.65 -6.89 -6.86
C ALA A 344 -19.21 -5.42 -6.79
N ALA A 345 -19.10 -4.84 -5.58
CA ALA A 345 -18.60 -3.49 -5.40
C ALA A 345 -17.13 -3.37 -5.82
N ALA A 346 -16.27 -4.27 -5.33
CA ALA A 346 -14.85 -4.33 -5.71
C ALA A 346 -14.66 -4.56 -7.22
N ALA A 347 -15.45 -5.46 -7.81
CA ALA A 347 -15.43 -5.72 -9.25
C ALA A 347 -15.88 -4.49 -10.07
N ALA A 348 -16.89 -3.76 -9.61
CA ALA A 348 -17.35 -2.53 -10.27
C ALA A 348 -16.28 -1.43 -10.25
N CYS A 349 -15.54 -1.28 -9.14
CA CYS A 349 -14.39 -0.37 -9.08
C CYS A 349 -13.31 -0.79 -10.09
N LEU A 350 -12.85 -2.05 -10.04
CA LEU A 350 -11.78 -2.53 -10.92
C LEU A 350 -12.17 -2.47 -12.41
N ALA A 351 -13.45 -2.67 -12.74
CA ALA A 351 -13.95 -2.56 -14.10
C ALA A 351 -14.01 -1.11 -14.61
N TYR A 352 -14.10 -0.12 -13.70
CA TYR A 352 -14.11 1.29 -14.06
C TYR A 352 -12.74 1.76 -14.57
N ASP A 353 -11.66 1.40 -13.86
CA ASP A 353 -10.28 1.62 -14.28
C ASP A 353 -9.33 0.64 -13.56
N ALA A 354 -8.22 0.27 -14.20
CA ALA A 354 -7.22 -0.63 -13.60
C ALA A 354 -6.55 -0.06 -12.33
N HIS A 355 -6.59 1.26 -12.16
CA HIS A 355 -6.08 1.97 -10.97
C HIS A 355 -7.18 2.27 -9.94
N ALA A 356 -8.42 1.88 -10.21
CA ALA A 356 -9.53 2.03 -9.31
C ALA A 356 -9.69 0.81 -8.40
N HIS A 357 -9.98 1.05 -7.12
CA HIS A 357 -10.25 0.01 -6.12
C HIS A 357 -11.39 0.44 -5.19
N LEU A 358 -11.98 -0.53 -4.49
CA LEU A 358 -12.92 -0.27 -3.41
C LEU A 358 -12.18 0.46 -2.28
N MET A 359 -12.74 1.52 -1.72
CA MET A 359 -12.08 2.31 -0.68
C MET A 359 -11.48 1.43 0.43
N ARG A 360 -10.20 1.62 0.71
CA ARG A 360 -9.50 0.96 1.82
C ARG A 360 -9.79 1.66 3.14
N ASP A 361 -9.62 0.94 4.23
CA ASP A 361 -9.95 1.43 5.57
C ASP A 361 -9.05 2.58 6.03
N GLU A 362 -7.79 2.56 5.58
CA GLU A 362 -6.84 3.67 5.80
C GLU A 362 -7.23 4.93 5.00
N GLU A 363 -7.86 4.77 3.84
CA GLU A 363 -8.33 5.88 3.00
C GLU A 363 -9.60 6.51 3.58
N TRP A 364 -10.53 5.70 4.09
CA TRP A 364 -11.66 6.21 4.88
C TRP A 364 -11.15 6.95 6.12
N THR A 365 -10.23 6.32 6.85
CA THR A 365 -9.66 6.89 8.08
C THR A 365 -8.96 8.21 7.80
N ALA A 366 -8.27 8.36 6.67
CA ALA A 366 -7.69 9.63 6.27
C ALA A 366 -8.73 10.77 6.20
N LEU A 367 -9.93 10.50 5.66
CA LEU A 367 -11.00 11.50 5.60
C LEU A 367 -11.52 11.86 7.00
N ALA A 368 -11.74 10.85 7.85
CA ALA A 368 -12.19 11.05 9.23
C ALA A 368 -11.16 11.82 10.08
N VAL A 369 -9.88 11.45 9.97
CA VAL A 369 -8.77 12.14 10.64
C VAL A 369 -8.68 13.58 10.15
N TRP A 370 -8.80 13.84 8.85
CA TRP A 370 -8.78 15.20 8.31
C TRP A 370 -9.87 16.08 8.94
N SER A 371 -11.10 15.58 9.03
CA SER A 371 -12.18 16.30 9.72
C SER A 371 -11.85 16.56 11.18
N MET A 372 -11.38 15.54 11.91
CA MET A 372 -11.06 15.64 13.33
C MET A 372 -9.95 16.66 13.61
N ILE A 373 -8.82 16.61 12.89
CA ILE A 373 -7.69 17.52 13.14
C ILE A 373 -7.97 18.97 12.73
N ASN A 374 -9.01 19.20 11.92
CA ASN A 374 -9.50 20.52 11.56
C ASN A 374 -10.75 20.95 12.36
N GLY A 375 -11.15 20.17 13.37
CA GLY A 375 -12.26 20.51 14.28
C GLY A 375 -13.63 20.51 13.60
N LEU A 376 -13.81 19.67 12.58
CA LEU A 376 -15.04 19.60 11.79
C LEU A 376 -15.95 18.48 12.31
N THR A 377 -17.23 18.81 12.46
CA THR A 377 -18.31 17.81 12.59
C THR A 377 -18.90 17.58 11.20
N VAL A 378 -18.89 16.34 10.74
CA VAL A 378 -19.45 15.96 9.43
C VAL A 378 -20.89 15.54 9.63
N TYR A 379 -21.82 16.39 9.20
CA TYR A 379 -23.25 16.09 9.23
C TYR A 379 -23.64 15.14 8.11
N GLY A 380 -24.72 14.41 8.33
CA GLY A 380 -25.10 13.27 7.53
C GLY A 380 -26.58 13.13 7.29
N ASN A 381 -26.95 12.35 6.27
CA ASN A 381 -28.31 11.84 6.20
C ASN A 381 -28.38 10.63 7.12
N ASN A 382 -28.55 10.82 8.43
CA ASN A 382 -28.66 9.73 9.40
C ASN A 382 -30.06 9.67 10.06
N ASN A 383 -30.97 10.55 9.65
CA ASN A 383 -32.36 10.59 10.13
C ASN A 383 -33.35 10.93 9.00
N ALA A 384 -33.47 10.03 8.04
CA ALA A 384 -34.47 9.99 6.99
C ALA A 384 -34.62 11.29 6.18
N GLY A 385 -33.54 11.70 5.51
CA GLY A 385 -33.42 12.94 4.73
C GLY A 385 -32.92 14.14 5.53
N LYS A 386 -32.45 13.91 6.76
CA LYS A 386 -31.98 14.93 7.70
C LYS A 386 -30.82 14.41 8.53
N ASP A 387 -30.13 15.33 9.18
CA ASP A 387 -29.20 15.00 10.26
C ASP A 387 -29.93 14.93 11.61
N GLN A 388 -29.55 13.96 12.44
CA GLN A 388 -30.10 13.69 13.77
C GLN A 388 -29.73 14.78 14.78
N ASN A 389 -28.49 15.28 14.72
CA ASN A 389 -27.95 16.26 15.65
C ASN A 389 -28.34 17.68 15.25
N ASP A 390 -28.65 17.91 13.96
CA ASP A 390 -29.11 19.18 13.43
C ASP A 390 -30.17 19.01 12.33
N ALA A 391 -31.44 18.97 12.72
CA ALA A 391 -32.56 18.76 11.80
C ALA A 391 -32.75 19.87 10.74
N ALA A 392 -32.02 20.99 10.83
CA ALA A 392 -31.97 22.01 9.79
C ALA A 392 -31.00 21.66 8.64
N VAL A 393 -30.11 20.69 8.85
CA VAL A 393 -29.36 20.03 7.77
C VAL A 393 -30.30 19.03 7.11
N THR A 394 -30.55 19.22 5.82
CA THR A 394 -31.54 18.47 5.04
C THR A 394 -30.96 17.98 3.73
N PHE A 395 -31.56 16.93 3.18
CA PHE A 395 -31.14 16.26 1.96
C PHE A 395 -32.33 16.10 1.01
N ILE A 396 -32.03 15.95 -0.29
CA ILE A 396 -33.07 15.59 -1.26
C ILE A 396 -33.31 14.08 -1.13
N VAL A 397 -34.49 13.70 -0.67
CA VAL A 397 -34.85 12.28 -0.47
C VAL A 397 -35.02 11.56 -1.82
N ASP A 398 -34.56 10.32 -1.86
CA ASP A 398 -34.77 9.39 -2.96
C ASP A 398 -36.27 9.07 -3.10
N PRO A 399 -36.88 9.30 -4.28
CA PRO A 399 -38.31 9.03 -4.48
C PRO A 399 -38.68 7.54 -4.39
N ASN A 400 -37.71 6.63 -4.53
CA ASN A 400 -37.93 5.18 -4.56
C ASN A 400 -37.60 4.47 -3.25
N GLN A 401 -36.94 5.17 -2.30
CA GLN A 401 -36.56 4.61 -1.00
C GLN A 401 -36.71 5.67 0.08
N ALA A 402 -37.77 5.56 0.87
CA ALA A 402 -38.03 6.49 1.96
C ALA A 402 -36.84 6.60 2.92
N GLY A 403 -36.42 7.83 3.20
CA GLY A 403 -35.32 8.16 4.11
C GLY A 403 -33.93 8.17 3.48
N ARG A 404 -33.70 7.42 2.40
CA ARG A 404 -32.45 7.53 1.63
C ARG A 404 -32.38 8.89 0.93
N ALA A 405 -31.20 9.47 0.82
CA ALA A 405 -30.95 10.70 0.11
C ALA A 405 -30.28 10.44 -1.24
N LEU A 406 -30.49 11.38 -2.16
CA LEU A 406 -29.67 11.47 -3.36
C LEU A 406 -28.26 11.94 -3.00
N THR A 407 -27.28 11.45 -3.74
CA THR A 407 -25.86 11.72 -3.51
C THR A 407 -25.53 13.22 -3.48
N GLY A 408 -24.76 13.65 -2.48
CA GLY A 408 -24.20 14.99 -2.39
C GLY A 408 -25.21 16.13 -2.28
N THR A 409 -26.38 15.86 -1.69
CA THR A 409 -27.49 16.84 -1.62
C THR A 409 -27.64 17.56 -0.29
N GLY A 410 -26.80 17.22 0.70
CA GLY A 410 -26.80 17.83 2.02
C GLY A 410 -26.64 19.35 1.96
N THR A 411 -27.55 20.05 2.64
CA THR A 411 -27.56 21.52 2.72
C THR A 411 -28.24 22.01 3.99
N LYS A 412 -27.91 23.24 4.39
CA LYS A 412 -28.58 23.94 5.48
C LYS A 412 -28.75 25.41 5.11
N ALA A 413 -29.90 25.98 5.46
CA ALA A 413 -30.15 27.41 5.28
C ALA A 413 -29.06 28.24 5.99
N GLY A 414 -28.49 29.21 5.27
CA GLY A 414 -27.40 30.06 5.76
C GLY A 414 -26.00 29.57 5.39
N TRP A 415 -25.83 28.33 4.91
CA TRP A 415 -24.60 27.97 4.20
C TRP A 415 -24.62 28.60 2.82
N THR A 416 -23.58 29.37 2.50
CA THR A 416 -23.47 30.12 1.25
C THR A 416 -22.09 29.90 0.62
N GLY A 417 -22.02 30.09 -0.70
CA GLY A 417 -20.77 29.94 -1.45
C GLY A 417 -20.19 28.54 -1.31
N ALA A 418 -18.97 28.46 -0.77
CA ALA A 418 -18.20 27.22 -0.69
C ALA A 418 -18.44 26.41 0.59
N THR A 419 -19.23 26.88 1.56
CA THR A 419 -19.45 26.18 2.85
C THR A 419 -20.39 25.00 2.70
N ASN A 420 -20.00 23.82 3.19
CA ASN A 420 -20.88 22.67 3.34
C ASN A 420 -20.33 21.68 4.39
N PHE A 421 -21.00 21.57 5.54
CA PHE A 421 -20.56 20.67 6.62
C PHE A 421 -21.11 19.24 6.50
N THR A 422 -21.74 18.88 5.37
CA THR A 422 -21.98 17.47 5.03
C THR A 422 -20.80 16.85 4.27
N THR A 423 -19.66 17.54 4.24
CA THR A 423 -18.41 17.04 3.66
C THR A 423 -17.30 17.00 4.70
N HIS A 424 -16.31 16.15 4.48
CA HIS A 424 -15.18 16.01 5.41
C HIS A 424 -14.31 17.28 5.57
N THR A 425 -14.41 18.24 4.64
CA THR A 425 -13.65 19.49 4.66
C THR A 425 -14.44 20.68 5.20
N GLY A 426 -15.75 20.54 5.39
CA GLY A 426 -16.63 21.68 5.68
C GLY A 426 -16.86 22.57 4.45
N THR A 427 -16.44 22.14 3.25
CA THR A 427 -16.59 22.88 2.00
C THR A 427 -17.20 22.04 0.89
N THR A 428 -17.76 22.69 -0.13
CA THR A 428 -18.34 22.05 -1.33
C THR A 428 -17.34 21.29 -2.21
N ALA A 429 -16.04 21.47 -1.97
CA ALA A 429 -14.98 20.74 -2.66
C ALA A 429 -14.65 19.40 -1.98
N GLY A 430 -15.08 19.22 -0.73
CA GLY A 430 -14.88 17.98 0.00
C GLY A 430 -15.72 16.81 -0.51
N VAL A 431 -15.36 15.65 0.00
CA VAL A 431 -16.08 14.39 -0.14
C VAL A 431 -17.35 14.40 0.71
N TYR A 432 -18.47 14.01 0.11
CA TYR A 432 -19.82 14.00 0.68
C TYR A 432 -20.20 12.64 1.29
N ASP A 433 -21.30 12.67 2.06
CA ASP A 433 -22.09 11.51 2.47
C ASP A 433 -21.27 10.44 3.24
N LEU A 434 -20.32 10.89 4.08
CA LEU A 434 -19.52 10.01 4.94
C LEU A 434 -20.21 9.71 6.29
N ASN A 435 -21.28 10.44 6.61
CA ASN A 435 -22.13 10.21 7.77
C ASN A 435 -23.53 9.87 7.26
N GLY A 436 -23.98 8.65 7.51
CA GLY A 436 -25.27 8.17 7.07
C GLY A 436 -25.38 8.04 5.54
N ASN A 437 -26.63 8.10 5.08
CA ASN A 437 -27.09 7.66 3.77
C ASN A 437 -26.93 6.15 3.59
N LEU A 438 -25.91 5.68 2.89
CA LEU A 438 -25.57 4.26 2.86
C LEU A 438 -24.39 4.00 3.79
N TRP A 439 -24.43 2.84 4.44
CA TRP A 439 -23.20 2.17 4.82
C TRP A 439 -22.36 1.90 3.58
N GLU A 440 -21.04 1.93 3.72
CA GLU A 440 -20.15 1.72 2.58
C GLU A 440 -19.12 0.64 2.83
N TRP A 441 -19.07 -0.33 1.92
CA TRP A 441 -18.06 -1.38 1.95
C TRP A 441 -16.64 -0.82 1.88
N ASN A 442 -15.75 -1.41 2.68
CA ASN A 442 -14.31 -1.20 2.61
C ASN A 442 -13.53 -2.52 2.43
N GLU A 443 -12.29 -2.42 1.95
CA GLU A 443 -11.56 -3.59 1.44
C GLU A 443 -10.65 -4.33 2.45
N THR A 444 -9.94 -3.60 3.31
CA THR A 444 -8.72 -4.08 3.99
C THR A 444 -9.01 -4.87 5.28
N ILE A 445 -9.97 -4.42 6.08
CA ILE A 445 -10.29 -4.98 7.38
C ILE A 445 -11.47 -5.94 7.30
N GLY A 446 -11.32 -7.05 8.03
CA GLY A 446 -12.41 -7.93 8.41
C GLY A 446 -12.27 -8.36 9.87
N ALA A 447 -13.02 -9.39 10.26
CA ALA A 447 -12.85 -10.05 11.54
C ALA A 447 -12.62 -11.56 11.39
N VAL A 448 -11.83 -12.11 12.30
CA VAL A 448 -11.59 -13.55 12.43
C VAL A 448 -12.77 -14.18 13.12
N GLN A 449 -13.46 -15.06 12.38
CA GLN A 449 -14.77 -15.64 12.72
C GLN A 449 -14.85 -16.21 14.14
N THR A 450 -13.80 -16.91 14.59
CA THR A 450 -13.79 -17.63 15.87
C THR A 450 -13.49 -16.73 17.06
N SER A 451 -12.68 -15.69 16.87
CA SER A 451 -12.16 -14.87 17.95
C SER A 451 -12.81 -13.49 18.03
N GLY A 452 -13.42 -13.02 16.95
CA GLY A 452 -13.83 -11.63 16.74
C GLY A 452 -12.64 -10.68 16.61
N ASN A 453 -11.43 -11.20 16.41
CA ASN A 453 -10.24 -10.37 16.25
C ASN A 453 -10.29 -9.61 14.94
N PHE A 454 -9.83 -8.37 14.94
CA PHE A 454 -9.58 -7.62 13.73
C PHE A 454 -8.57 -8.38 12.87
N ALA A 455 -8.86 -8.47 11.57
CA ALA A 455 -7.99 -9.06 10.57
C ALA A 455 -7.62 -8.00 9.52
N VAL A 456 -6.32 -7.79 9.31
CA VAL A 456 -5.81 -6.90 8.27
C VAL A 456 -5.44 -7.76 7.06
N ASN A 457 -6.10 -7.57 5.93
CA ASN A 457 -5.92 -8.41 4.73
C ASN A 457 -6.04 -9.92 5.04
N GLY A 458 -6.95 -10.27 5.95
CA GLY A 458 -7.16 -11.65 6.40
C GLY A 458 -6.15 -12.15 7.44
N VAL A 459 -5.15 -11.34 7.84
CA VAL A 459 -4.19 -11.69 8.88
C VAL A 459 -4.73 -11.29 10.25
N ASP A 460 -4.91 -12.27 11.14
CA ASP A 460 -5.35 -12.05 12.52
C ASP A 460 -4.36 -11.14 13.27
N THR A 461 -4.87 -10.08 13.87
CA THR A 461 -4.05 -9.16 14.69
C THR A 461 -3.97 -9.55 16.16
N GLY A 462 -4.80 -10.49 16.60
CA GLY A 462 -4.94 -10.86 18.02
C GLY A 462 -5.70 -9.82 18.86
N LEU A 463 -6.19 -8.74 18.23
CA LEU A 463 -6.85 -7.63 18.90
C LEU A 463 -8.34 -7.60 18.58
N LYS A 464 -9.15 -7.27 19.58
CA LYS A 464 -10.60 -7.07 19.42
C LYS A 464 -11.10 -6.05 20.42
N THR A 465 -12.28 -5.51 20.12
CA THR A 465 -13.01 -4.59 20.98
C THR A 465 -14.46 -5.07 21.09
N ALA A 466 -15.11 -4.83 22.22
CA ALA A 466 -16.53 -5.15 22.37
C ALA A 466 -17.38 -4.15 21.56
N MET A 467 -18.52 -4.60 21.03
CA MET A 467 -19.50 -3.71 20.39
C MET A 467 -19.97 -2.61 21.35
N GLY A 468 -20.31 -1.44 20.82
CA GLY A 468 -20.75 -0.30 21.62
C GLY A 468 -20.35 1.05 21.03
N TYR A 469 -20.73 2.13 21.73
CA TYR A 469 -20.32 3.49 21.35
C TYR A 469 -18.82 3.66 21.51
N ILE A 470 -18.16 4.25 20.53
CA ILE A 470 -16.72 4.43 20.49
C ILE A 470 -16.29 5.48 21.53
N THR A 471 -15.37 5.10 22.41
CA THR A 471 -14.82 5.97 23.47
C THR A 471 -13.31 6.17 23.37
N ALA A 472 -12.63 5.31 22.62
CA ALA A 472 -11.25 5.48 22.21
C ALA A 472 -11.01 4.72 20.89
N LEU A 473 -10.06 5.20 20.09
CA LEU A 473 -9.54 4.45 18.94
C LEU A 473 -8.34 3.59 19.36
N SER A 474 -8.10 2.53 18.61
CA SER A 474 -6.95 1.66 18.80
C SER A 474 -5.65 2.43 18.54
N THR A 475 -4.72 2.31 19.48
CA THR A 475 -3.40 2.95 19.43
C THR A 475 -2.28 1.96 19.08
N ASP A 476 -2.62 0.68 18.91
CA ASP A 476 -1.68 -0.34 18.46
C ASP A 476 -1.09 0.05 17.10
N SER A 477 0.23 -0.05 16.97
CA SER A 477 0.98 0.34 15.77
C SER A 477 0.54 -0.38 14.50
N ARG A 478 -0.05 -1.56 14.64
CA ARG A 478 -0.58 -2.35 13.52
C ARG A 478 -1.97 -1.89 13.08
N LEU A 479 -2.70 -1.15 13.92
CA LEU A 479 -4.12 -0.85 13.71
C LEU A 479 -4.46 0.65 13.64
N ARG A 480 -3.60 1.53 14.18
CA ARG A 480 -3.93 2.96 14.32
C ARG A 480 -4.35 3.64 13.01
N ARG A 481 -3.75 3.23 11.88
CA ARG A 481 -4.07 3.74 10.54
C ARG A 481 -5.49 3.43 10.04
N TYR A 482 -6.15 2.45 10.65
CA TYR A 482 -7.48 2.02 10.23
C TYR A 482 -8.60 2.62 11.07
N GLY A 483 -8.32 3.44 12.09
CA GLY A 483 -9.39 4.10 12.86
C GLY A 483 -10.36 3.13 13.54
N LEU A 484 -9.88 1.95 13.92
CA LEU A 484 -10.69 0.93 14.62
C LEU A 484 -10.91 1.32 16.08
N PRO A 485 -12.01 0.89 16.71
CA PRO A 485 -12.27 1.17 18.12
C PRO A 485 -11.28 0.42 19.00
N GLY A 486 -10.70 1.11 19.98
CA GLY A 486 -9.85 0.54 21.02
C GLY A 486 -10.66 0.21 22.27
N THR A 487 -11.61 1.06 22.63
CA THR A 487 -12.58 0.83 23.70
C THR A 487 -13.96 1.35 23.30
N THR A 488 -15.00 0.73 23.86
CA THR A 488 -16.38 1.17 23.75
C THR A 488 -16.99 1.40 25.14
N GLY A 489 -18.09 2.15 25.22
CA GLY A 489 -18.72 2.51 26.49
C GLY A 489 -19.92 3.44 26.35
N ALA A 490 -20.07 4.38 27.28
CA ALA A 490 -21.09 5.42 27.19
C ALA A 490 -20.79 6.38 26.03
N ILE A 491 -21.83 7.00 25.47
CA ILE A 491 -21.72 7.95 24.36
C ILE A 491 -20.75 9.08 24.71
N THR A 492 -19.83 9.39 23.80
CA THR A 492 -18.90 10.53 23.92
C THR A 492 -18.96 11.42 22.68
N ALA A 493 -18.75 12.73 22.87
CA ALA A 493 -18.74 13.68 21.76
C ALA A 493 -17.48 13.60 20.89
N ALA A 494 -16.37 13.08 21.43
CA ALA A 494 -15.07 13.04 20.75
C ALA A 494 -15.07 12.20 19.46
N PHE A 495 -15.95 11.20 19.41
CA PHE A 495 -16.15 10.33 18.25
C PHE A 495 -17.59 10.40 17.74
N GLY A 496 -18.26 11.55 17.88
CA GLY A 496 -19.59 11.80 17.29
C GLY A 496 -20.78 11.10 17.95
N GLY A 497 -20.53 10.16 18.87
CA GLY A 497 -21.55 9.20 19.30
C GLY A 497 -21.59 7.96 18.40
N ASP A 498 -20.61 7.81 17.52
CA ASP A 498 -20.53 6.74 16.54
C ASP A 498 -20.45 5.36 17.21
N TYR A 499 -21.15 4.41 16.63
CA TYR A 499 -21.26 3.05 17.16
C TYR A 499 -20.38 2.06 16.40
N TYR A 500 -19.92 1.04 17.12
CA TYR A 500 -19.19 -0.09 16.60
C TYR A 500 -19.97 -1.40 16.77
N TRP A 501 -20.23 -2.07 15.65
CA TRP A 501 -20.83 -3.40 15.60
C TRP A 501 -19.76 -4.47 15.32
N LEU A 502 -19.87 -5.59 16.04
CA LEU A 502 -19.07 -6.79 15.79
C LEU A 502 -19.92 -8.07 15.89
N ALA A 503 -19.93 -8.89 14.83
CA ALA A 503 -20.47 -10.23 14.85
C ALA A 503 -19.38 -11.29 14.65
N THR A 504 -19.73 -12.55 14.93
CA THR A 504 -18.85 -13.72 14.81
C THR A 504 -19.13 -14.56 13.55
N ALA A 505 -19.76 -13.96 12.54
CA ALA A 505 -20.14 -14.66 11.31
C ALA A 505 -18.93 -15.01 10.42
N ALA A 506 -19.16 -15.85 9.41
CA ALA A 506 -18.13 -16.28 8.49
C ALA A 506 -17.88 -15.26 7.35
N SER A 507 -16.60 -14.92 7.13
CA SER A 507 -16.11 -14.01 6.07
C SER A 507 -16.61 -12.57 6.16
N ILE A 508 -16.26 -11.90 7.25
CA ILE A 508 -16.72 -10.55 7.55
C ILE A 508 -15.89 -9.49 6.82
N LYS A 509 -16.57 -8.53 6.21
CA LYS A 509 -15.96 -7.32 5.64
C LYS A 509 -16.48 -6.10 6.37
N MET A 510 -15.62 -5.11 6.53
CA MET A 510 -16.01 -3.87 7.19
C MET A 510 -16.81 -2.96 6.26
N TYR A 511 -17.77 -2.25 6.84
CA TYR A 511 -18.40 -1.11 6.20
C TYR A 511 -18.55 0.05 7.19
N ARG A 512 -18.60 1.28 6.66
CA ARG A 512 -18.49 2.53 7.46
C ARG A 512 -19.53 3.59 7.13
N GLY A 513 -19.63 4.57 8.02
CA GLY A 513 -20.42 5.80 7.83
C GLY A 513 -21.81 5.77 8.45
N GLY A 514 -22.40 4.58 8.54
CA GLY A 514 -23.79 4.42 8.96
C GLY A 514 -24.80 4.65 7.83
N SER A 515 -26.08 4.47 8.12
CA SER A 515 -27.17 4.63 7.15
C SER A 515 -28.23 5.63 7.57
N TRP A 516 -29.14 5.95 6.66
CA TRP A 516 -30.18 6.98 6.83
C TRP A 516 -31.15 6.81 7.99
N TYR A 517 -31.14 5.70 8.72
CA TYR A 517 -32.05 5.45 9.83
C TYR A 517 -31.34 5.19 11.16
N GLN A 518 -30.02 5.35 11.22
CA GLN A 518 -29.23 5.01 12.41
C GLN A 518 -29.10 6.14 13.43
N GLY A 519 -29.63 7.32 13.13
CA GLY A 519 -29.62 8.45 14.05
C GLY A 519 -28.21 8.81 14.48
N GLY A 520 -28.00 8.92 15.79
CA GLY A 520 -26.73 9.33 16.39
C GLY A 520 -25.64 8.26 16.36
N ASP A 521 -25.97 7.03 15.96
CA ASP A 521 -24.98 5.96 15.86
C ASP A 521 -24.10 6.11 14.61
N ALA A 522 -24.57 6.85 13.60
CA ALA A 522 -23.91 7.08 12.32
C ALA A 522 -22.92 8.26 12.37
N GLY A 523 -21.82 8.12 11.62
CA GLY A 523 -20.73 9.09 11.61
C GLY A 523 -19.45 8.55 10.97
N VAL A 524 -18.41 9.39 10.91
CA VAL A 524 -17.16 9.05 10.18
C VAL A 524 -16.31 7.97 10.86
N TRP A 525 -16.55 7.67 12.13
CA TRP A 525 -15.94 6.57 12.89
C TRP A 525 -16.87 5.35 13.02
N CYS A 526 -18.16 5.53 12.69
CA CYS A 526 -19.17 4.49 12.69
C CYS A 526 -18.70 3.31 11.82
N THR A 527 -18.63 2.14 12.45
CA THR A 527 -17.97 0.98 11.88
C THR A 527 -18.77 -0.28 12.18
N ASP A 528 -19.00 -1.10 11.18
CA ASP A 528 -19.68 -2.36 11.34
C ASP A 528 -18.88 -3.48 10.67
N ILE A 529 -18.63 -4.53 11.46
CA ILE A 529 -17.91 -5.75 11.09
C ILE A 529 -18.81 -6.92 11.53
N ASP A 530 -20.08 -6.90 11.11
CA ASP A 530 -21.06 -7.94 11.43
C ASP A 530 -21.37 -8.85 10.25
N ASP A 531 -21.47 -8.27 9.05
CA ASP A 531 -22.00 -9.01 7.92
C ASP A 531 -20.92 -9.72 7.10
N ALA A 532 -21.32 -10.88 6.56
CA ALA A 532 -20.55 -11.56 5.53
C ALA A 532 -20.44 -10.71 4.25
N ARG A 533 -19.33 -10.86 3.54
CA ARG A 533 -19.06 -10.20 2.23
C ARG A 533 -20.16 -10.40 1.16
N THR A 534 -20.99 -11.43 1.32
CA THR A 534 -22.09 -11.81 0.42
C THR A 534 -23.40 -11.09 0.75
N VAL A 535 -23.47 -10.33 1.84
CA VAL A 535 -24.72 -9.65 2.20
C VAL A 535 -25.03 -8.57 1.16
N THR A 536 -26.32 -8.33 0.96
CA THR A 536 -26.81 -7.17 0.22
C THR A 536 -27.91 -6.52 1.06
N LYS A 537 -27.83 -5.21 1.26
CA LYS A 537 -28.84 -4.45 2.00
C LYS A 537 -29.18 -3.17 1.23
N ALA A 538 -30.43 -2.72 1.32
CA ALA A 538 -30.89 -1.50 0.65
C ALA A 538 -30.11 -0.24 1.06
N HIS A 539 -29.48 -0.30 2.24
CA HIS A 539 -28.69 0.74 2.88
C HIS A 539 -27.17 0.46 2.86
N LEU A 540 -26.70 -0.45 2.02
CA LEU A 540 -25.28 -0.82 1.92
C LEU A 540 -24.80 -0.67 0.48
N GLY A 541 -23.88 0.27 0.29
CA GLY A 541 -23.25 0.67 -0.96
C GLY A 541 -21.73 0.70 -0.84
N PHE A 542 -21.08 1.61 -1.57
CA PHE A 542 -19.63 1.71 -1.65
C PHE A 542 -19.19 2.99 -2.37
N ARG A 543 -17.89 3.27 -2.33
CA ARG A 543 -17.24 4.30 -3.17
C ARG A 543 -15.89 3.84 -3.72
N PRO A 544 -15.52 4.26 -4.95
CA PRO A 544 -14.22 3.97 -5.53
C PRO A 544 -13.15 4.98 -5.10
N VAL A 545 -11.90 4.53 -5.11
CA VAL A 545 -10.69 5.34 -4.97
C VAL A 545 -9.77 5.04 -6.15
N LEU A 546 -9.01 6.04 -6.61
CA LEU A 546 -7.94 5.89 -7.59
C LEU A 546 -6.60 6.07 -6.85
N SER A 547 -5.71 5.09 -7.00
CA SER A 547 -4.35 5.17 -6.47
C SER A 547 -3.30 5.02 -7.56
N PHE A 548 -2.21 5.78 -7.42
CA PHE A 548 -0.99 5.59 -8.18
C PHE A 548 -0.30 4.33 -7.62
N ARG A 549 -0.35 3.23 -8.36
CA ARG A 549 0.40 2.01 -8.02
C ARG A 549 1.80 2.06 -8.61
#